data_AF-A0A8E0RST4-F1
#
_entry.id   AF-A0A8E0RST4-F1
#
_cell.length_a   1.000
_cell.length_b   1.000
_cell.length_c   1.000
_cell.angle_alpha   90.00
_cell.angle_beta   90.00
_cell.angle_gamma   90.00
#
_symmetry.space_group_name_H-M   'P 1'
#
loop_
_entity.id
_entity.type
_entity.pdbx_description
1 polymer ?
#
loop_
_entity_poly.entity_id
_entity_poly.type
_entity_poly.pdbx_seq_one_letter_code
_entity_poly.pdbx_strand_id
1 'polypeptide(L)'
;MIQGKNLEHSVQKKCLKLISCLQSRGFTYDQRLCLHSDDALLMVDVLLDFFVLFFIGGEFGEVLEEFRQEALGIISWESSLDHPLCVDILHFKAPPDTVPQIHVFFRNNVQVLQSKLDETKLDLDTLIVKETNFVCLNFTDPKVKTVLREFSEALASDLIKNCPNVLILPEPHRVYPCADLTVVHAFVSEQFVALCQLYDTLVKYSEGNQRPDWSVRLYSRDPRLQSPDPQVC
;
A
#
# COMPACT_ATOMS: atom_id res chain seq x y z
N MET A 1 -2.30 -24.52 -21.92
CA MET A 1 -0.97 -24.07 -22.39
C MET A 1 -0.99 -22.84 -23.31
N ILE A 2 -2.10 -22.06 -23.44
CA ILE A 2 -2.17 -20.91 -24.37
C ILE A 2 -2.17 -19.55 -23.64
N GLN A 3 -2.38 -19.50 -22.32
CA GLN A 3 -2.55 -18.23 -21.58
C GLN A 3 -1.26 -17.48 -21.21
N GLY A 4 -0.10 -18.16 -21.09
CA GLY A 4 1.17 -17.50 -20.71
C GLY A 4 1.71 -16.52 -21.76
N LYS A 5 1.53 -16.83 -23.05
CA LYS A 5 2.01 -15.97 -24.16
C LYS A 5 1.25 -14.65 -24.29
N ASN A 6 -0.02 -14.60 -23.88
CA ASN A 6 -0.81 -13.37 -23.95
C ASN A 6 -0.45 -12.37 -22.84
N LEU A 7 0.00 -12.86 -21.68
CA LEU A 7 0.40 -12.02 -20.55
C LEU A 7 1.76 -11.35 -20.80
N GLU A 8 2.73 -12.11 -21.31
CA GLU A 8 4.05 -11.60 -21.72
C GLU A 8 3.93 -10.51 -22.79
N HIS A 9 3.07 -10.73 -23.80
CA HIS A 9 2.79 -9.75 -24.84
C HIS A 9 2.14 -8.46 -24.29
N SER A 10 1.30 -8.58 -23.26
CA SER A 10 0.63 -7.44 -22.62
C SER A 10 1.61 -6.57 -21.84
N VAL A 11 2.52 -7.18 -21.07
CA VAL A 11 3.56 -6.48 -20.32
C VAL A 11 4.53 -5.79 -21.28
N GLN A 12 5.03 -6.50 -22.29
CA GLN A 12 5.94 -5.94 -23.28
C GLN A 12 5.32 -4.74 -24.02
N LYS A 13 4.02 -4.80 -24.34
CA LYS A 13 3.29 -3.70 -24.99
C LYS A 13 3.12 -2.49 -24.06
N LYS A 14 2.84 -2.71 -22.77
CA LYS A 14 2.77 -1.63 -21.76
C LYS A 14 4.14 -0.96 -21.59
N CYS A 15 5.21 -1.75 -21.47
CA CYS A 15 6.58 -1.24 -21.42
C CYS A 15 6.91 -0.40 -22.65
N LEU A 16 6.67 -0.92 -23.87
CA LEU A 16 6.94 -0.18 -25.12
C LEU A 16 6.14 1.13 -25.24
N LYS A 17 4.90 1.16 -24.75
CA LYS A 17 4.07 2.37 -24.75
C LYS A 17 4.58 3.43 -23.77
N LEU A 18 4.98 3.01 -22.57
CA LEU A 18 5.59 3.89 -21.58
C LEU A 18 6.90 4.49 -22.12
N ILE A 19 7.73 3.64 -22.75
CA ILE A 19 8.99 4.03 -23.39
C ILE A 19 8.77 5.09 -24.46
N SER A 20 7.81 4.89 -25.34
CA SER A 20 7.47 5.85 -26.39
C SER A 20 6.98 7.19 -25.81
N CYS A 21 6.17 7.14 -24.76
CA CYS A 21 5.66 8.33 -24.08
C CYS A 21 6.80 9.14 -23.44
N LEU A 22 7.75 8.48 -22.77
CA LEU A 22 8.91 9.12 -22.17
C LEU A 22 9.86 9.71 -23.23
N GLN A 23 10.10 9.00 -24.33
CA GLN A 23 10.87 9.52 -25.46
C GLN A 23 10.24 10.78 -26.08
N SER A 24 8.91 10.80 -26.21
CA SER A 24 8.18 11.96 -26.74
C SER A 24 8.30 13.21 -25.85
N ARG A 25 8.68 13.04 -24.58
CA ARG A 25 8.87 14.12 -23.61
C ARG A 25 10.35 14.53 -23.44
N GLY A 26 11.26 14.00 -24.27
CA GLY A 26 12.66 14.45 -24.34
C GLY A 26 13.61 13.79 -23.34
N PHE A 27 13.19 12.72 -22.65
CA PHE A 27 14.05 11.98 -21.73
C PHE A 27 15.10 11.15 -22.48
N THR A 28 16.38 11.25 -22.10
CA THR A 28 17.47 10.46 -22.69
C THR A 28 17.50 9.03 -22.13
N TYR A 29 18.18 8.11 -22.84
CA TYR A 29 18.34 6.71 -22.40
C TYR A 29 19.04 6.60 -21.04
N ASP A 30 19.98 7.50 -20.74
CA ASP A 30 20.71 7.50 -19.46
C ASP A 30 19.87 8.09 -18.31
N GLN A 31 19.05 9.13 -18.57
CA GLN A 31 18.07 9.64 -17.59
C GLN A 31 16.97 8.61 -17.27
N ARG A 32 16.71 7.71 -18.22
CA ARG A 32 15.76 6.61 -18.10
C ARG A 32 16.27 5.48 -17.20
N LEU A 33 17.59 5.23 -17.15
CA LEU A 33 18.20 4.31 -16.18
C LEU A 33 18.18 4.90 -14.75
N CYS A 34 18.29 6.22 -14.61
CA CYS A 34 18.18 6.88 -13.30
C CYS A 34 16.74 6.98 -12.77
N LEU A 35 15.72 7.05 -13.64
CA LEU A 35 14.30 6.97 -13.24
C LEU A 35 13.86 5.56 -12.83
N HIS A 36 14.64 4.55 -13.22
CA HIS A 36 14.35 3.13 -13.04
C HIS A 36 15.51 2.39 -12.36
N SER A 37 16.35 3.09 -11.59
CA SER A 37 17.50 2.50 -10.89
C SER A 37 17.09 1.44 -9.85
N ASP A 38 15.82 1.45 -9.45
CA ASP A 38 15.19 0.47 -8.56
C ASP A 38 14.17 -0.44 -9.30
N ASP A 39 14.18 -0.49 -10.64
CA ASP A 39 13.27 -1.37 -11.38
C ASP A 39 13.70 -2.83 -11.24
N ALA A 40 13.00 -3.56 -10.37
CA ALA A 40 13.23 -4.96 -10.05
C ALA A 40 13.24 -5.88 -11.30
N LEU A 41 12.62 -5.46 -12.41
CA LEU A 41 12.63 -6.21 -13.66
C LEU A 41 13.99 -6.22 -14.37
N LEU A 42 14.84 -5.22 -14.11
CA LEU A 42 16.09 -5.00 -14.84
C LEU A 42 17.33 -5.45 -14.06
N MET A 43 17.21 -5.74 -12.76
CA MET A 43 18.33 -6.10 -11.91
C MET A 43 18.08 -7.40 -11.13
N VAL A 44 18.94 -8.39 -11.35
CA VAL A 44 18.86 -9.74 -10.75
C VAL A 44 19.39 -9.75 -9.30
N ASP A 45 20.22 -8.76 -8.93
CA ASP A 45 20.93 -8.70 -7.64
C ASP A 45 20.46 -7.56 -6.72
N VAL A 46 19.32 -6.94 -7.01
CA VAL A 46 18.80 -5.82 -6.19
C VAL A 46 17.90 -6.37 -5.08
N LEU A 47 18.03 -5.76 -3.89
CA LEU A 47 17.14 -6.03 -2.78
C LEU A 47 15.70 -5.73 -3.19
N LEU A 48 14.80 -6.68 -2.98
CA LEU A 48 13.39 -6.56 -3.29
C LEU A 48 12.69 -5.78 -2.19
N ASP A 49 11.84 -4.83 -2.59
CA ASP A 49 11.00 -4.06 -1.68
C ASP A 49 9.79 -4.87 -1.22
N PHE A 50 9.57 -4.89 0.10
CA PHE A 50 8.44 -5.53 0.75
C PHE A 50 7.72 -4.58 1.70
N PHE A 51 6.40 -4.69 1.70
CA PHE A 51 5.50 -3.95 2.56
C PHE A 51 4.59 -4.94 3.29
N VAL A 52 4.51 -4.81 4.61
CA VAL A 52 3.43 -5.41 5.39
C VAL A 52 2.35 -4.35 5.54
N LEU A 53 1.17 -4.67 5.05
CA LEU A 53 0.07 -3.74 4.89
C LEU A 53 -1.15 -4.25 5.64
N PHE A 54 -1.84 -3.36 6.36
CA PHE A 54 -3.18 -3.60 6.89
C PHE A 54 -4.20 -3.03 5.90
N PHE A 55 -4.93 -3.92 5.24
CA PHE A 55 -5.95 -3.59 4.25
C PHE A 55 -7.33 -3.55 4.86
N ILE A 56 -8.11 -2.59 4.40
CA ILE A 56 -9.54 -2.47 4.69
C ILE A 56 -10.31 -3.01 3.49
N GLY A 57 -11.23 -3.93 3.74
CA GLY A 57 -12.08 -4.56 2.75
C GLY A 57 -13.55 -4.55 3.18
N GLY A 58 -14.34 -5.42 2.56
CA GLY A 58 -15.78 -5.50 2.79
C GLY A 58 -16.52 -4.27 2.25
N GLU A 59 -17.77 -4.11 2.64
CA GLU A 59 -18.63 -3.01 2.18
C GLU A 59 -18.00 -1.63 2.45
N PHE A 60 -17.39 -1.45 3.63
CA PHE A 60 -16.74 -0.19 3.95
C PHE A 60 -15.51 0.07 3.06
N GLY A 61 -14.71 -0.96 2.76
CA GLY A 61 -13.59 -0.84 1.83
C GLY A 61 -14.05 -0.46 0.41
N GLU A 62 -15.18 -1.01 -0.05
CA GLU A 62 -15.78 -0.66 -1.35
C GLU A 62 -16.24 0.81 -1.38
N VAL A 63 -16.88 1.29 -0.31
CA VAL A 63 -17.29 2.71 -0.18
C VAL A 63 -16.08 3.65 -0.21
N LEU A 64 -14.99 3.30 0.48
CA LEU A 64 -13.78 4.11 0.45
C LEU A 64 -13.11 4.11 -0.94
N GLU A 65 -13.14 2.98 -1.64
CA GLU A 65 -12.61 2.92 -3.01
C GLU A 65 -13.48 3.73 -3.97
N GLU A 66 -14.81 3.70 -3.83
CA GLU A 66 -15.73 4.57 -4.59
C GLU A 66 -15.42 6.05 -4.34
N PHE A 67 -15.32 6.46 -3.07
CA PHE A 67 -14.92 7.83 -2.70
C PHE A 67 -13.58 8.22 -3.36
N ARG A 68 -12.61 7.32 -3.33
CA ARG A 68 -11.28 7.55 -3.89
C ARG A 68 -11.32 7.69 -5.42
N GLN A 69 -12.12 6.89 -6.12
CA GLN A 69 -12.31 7.00 -7.57
C GLN A 69 -13.01 8.31 -7.94
N GLU A 70 -14.03 8.73 -7.21
CA GLU A 70 -14.71 10.01 -7.45
C GLU A 70 -13.81 11.21 -7.09
N ALA A 71 -12.93 11.07 -6.09
CA ALA A 71 -11.96 12.10 -5.74
C ALA A 71 -10.98 12.41 -6.89
N LEU A 72 -10.73 11.47 -7.82
CA LEU A 72 -9.94 11.72 -9.05
C LEU A 72 -10.57 12.77 -9.96
N GLY A 73 -11.87 13.00 -9.88
CA GLY A 73 -12.54 14.10 -10.58
C GLY A 73 -12.21 15.47 -9.99
N ILE A 74 -11.68 15.52 -8.76
CA ILE A 74 -11.39 16.73 -8.00
C ILE A 74 -9.88 17.02 -7.97
N ILE A 75 -9.05 15.98 -7.85
CA ILE A 75 -7.58 16.07 -7.76
C ILE A 75 -6.91 15.83 -9.12
N SER A 76 -5.72 16.40 -9.36
CA SER A 76 -4.97 16.13 -10.59
C SER A 76 -4.33 14.74 -10.54
N TRP A 77 -4.32 14.02 -11.67
CA TRP A 77 -3.81 12.63 -11.81
C TRP A 77 -2.37 12.38 -11.30
N GLU A 78 -1.60 13.43 -11.07
CA GLU A 78 -0.23 13.39 -10.56
C GLU A 78 -0.17 13.16 -9.04
N SER A 79 -1.31 13.24 -8.35
CA SER A 79 -1.47 12.84 -6.95
C SER A 79 -1.77 11.34 -6.89
N SER A 80 -0.70 10.56 -6.66
CA SER A 80 -0.63 9.12 -6.87
C SER A 80 -1.61 8.31 -5.99
N LEU A 81 -2.76 7.97 -6.52
CA LEU A 81 -3.60 6.87 -6.02
C LEU A 81 -3.04 5.51 -6.46
N ASP A 82 -1.73 5.28 -6.38
CA ASP A 82 -1.13 4.02 -6.85
C ASP A 82 -1.15 2.92 -5.76
N HIS A 83 -1.49 3.28 -4.53
CA HIS A 83 -1.54 2.35 -3.41
C HIS A 83 -2.97 1.95 -3.07
N PRO A 84 -3.24 0.68 -2.75
CA PRO A 84 -4.53 0.29 -2.21
C PRO A 84 -4.80 1.03 -0.89
N LEU A 85 -6.06 1.11 -0.48
CA LEU A 85 -6.44 1.69 0.80
C LEU A 85 -5.91 0.80 1.94
N CYS A 86 -4.73 1.16 2.44
CA CYS A 86 -4.03 0.40 3.46
C CYS A 86 -3.27 1.29 4.44
N VAL A 87 -3.00 0.71 5.60
CA VAL A 87 -2.13 1.22 6.65
C VAL A 87 -0.80 0.47 6.54
N ASP A 88 0.30 1.19 6.34
CA ASP A 88 1.62 0.58 6.26
C ASP A 88 2.12 0.18 7.66
N ILE A 89 2.29 -1.12 7.89
CA ILE A 89 2.77 -1.66 9.16
C ILE A 89 4.31 -1.67 9.20
N LEU A 90 4.93 -2.15 8.13
CA LEU A 90 6.38 -2.34 8.05
C LEU A 90 6.85 -2.26 6.59
N HIS A 91 7.98 -1.62 6.34
CA HIS A 91 8.65 -1.55 5.05
C HIS A 91 10.09 -2.06 5.20
N PHE A 92 10.49 -2.98 4.32
CA PHE A 92 11.83 -3.54 4.35
C PHE A 92 12.27 -3.99 2.96
N LYS A 93 13.60 -4.06 2.79
CA LYS A 93 14.27 -4.59 1.61
C LYS A 93 14.91 -5.93 1.95
N ALA A 94 14.81 -6.90 1.05
CA ALA A 94 15.42 -8.22 1.27
C ALA A 94 15.96 -8.86 -0.03
N PRO A 95 17.02 -9.67 0.05
CA PRO A 95 17.53 -10.40 -1.11
C PRO A 95 16.49 -11.39 -1.71
N PRO A 96 16.48 -11.62 -3.03
CA PRO A 96 15.52 -12.52 -3.70
C PRO A 96 15.51 -13.96 -3.18
N ASP A 97 16.64 -14.49 -2.71
CA ASP A 97 16.77 -15.84 -2.17
C ASP A 97 16.08 -16.01 -0.80
N THR A 98 15.80 -14.92 -0.10
CA THR A 98 15.09 -14.93 1.20
C THR A 98 13.56 -14.95 1.06
N VAL A 99 13.01 -14.78 -0.15
CA VAL A 99 11.56 -14.71 -0.42
C VAL A 99 10.77 -15.87 0.17
N PRO A 100 11.17 -17.16 0.01
CA PRO A 100 10.43 -18.27 0.59
C PRO A 100 10.38 -18.21 2.12
N GLN A 101 11.48 -17.77 2.75
CA GLN A 101 11.57 -17.67 4.22
C GLN A 101 10.69 -16.53 4.74
N ILE A 102 10.71 -15.37 4.07
CA ILE A 102 9.85 -14.23 4.39
C ILE A 102 8.37 -14.62 4.29
N HIS A 103 7.98 -15.35 3.25
CA HIS A 103 6.59 -15.78 3.08
C HIS A 103 6.13 -16.78 4.16
N VAL A 104 6.97 -17.75 4.52
CA VAL A 104 6.67 -18.69 5.64
C VAL A 104 6.59 -17.94 6.96
N PHE A 105 7.54 -17.04 7.21
CA PHE A 105 7.58 -16.21 8.40
C PHE A 105 6.30 -15.35 8.53
N PHE A 106 5.93 -14.65 7.46
CA PHE A 106 4.73 -13.81 7.43
C PHE A 106 3.46 -14.64 7.68
N ARG A 107 3.31 -15.79 7.01
CA ARG A 107 2.16 -16.69 7.20
C ARG A 107 1.99 -17.15 8.65
N ASN A 108 3.09 -17.41 9.36
CA ASN A 108 3.03 -17.87 10.74
C ASN A 108 2.65 -16.75 11.72
N ASN A 109 3.06 -15.50 11.43
CA ASN A 109 2.84 -14.36 12.32
C ASN A 109 1.49 -13.66 12.08
N VAL A 110 0.96 -13.72 10.86
CA VAL A 110 -0.27 -13.02 10.50
C VAL A 110 -1.48 -13.51 11.31
N GLN A 111 -1.52 -14.81 11.65
CA GLN A 111 -2.61 -15.39 12.45
C GLN A 111 -2.66 -14.84 13.88
N VAL A 112 -1.49 -14.58 14.48
CA VAL A 112 -1.39 -14.00 15.82
C VAL A 112 -1.91 -12.57 15.83
N LEU A 113 -1.61 -11.80 14.78
CA LEU A 113 -2.17 -10.46 14.62
C LEU A 113 -3.68 -10.50 14.38
N GLN A 114 -4.15 -11.44 13.56
CA GLN A 114 -5.58 -11.71 13.33
C GLN A 114 -6.34 -11.85 14.64
N SER A 115 -5.90 -12.75 15.51
CA SER A 115 -6.54 -12.94 16.81
C SER A 115 -6.52 -11.69 17.69
N LYS A 116 -5.41 -10.94 17.73
CA LYS A 116 -5.31 -9.74 18.57
C LYS A 116 -6.22 -8.60 18.10
N LEU A 117 -6.34 -8.38 16.79
CA LEU A 117 -7.19 -7.31 16.25
C LEU A 117 -8.68 -7.69 16.26
N ASP A 118 -9.02 -8.98 16.24
CA ASP A 118 -10.41 -9.44 16.42
C ASP A 118 -10.99 -9.08 17.79
N GLU A 119 -10.12 -8.86 18.79
CA GLU A 119 -10.48 -8.39 20.14
C GLU A 119 -10.57 -6.86 20.25
N THR A 120 -10.21 -6.13 19.19
CA THR A 120 -10.23 -4.66 19.16
C THR A 120 -11.42 -4.12 18.39
N LYS A 121 -11.83 -2.88 18.70
CA LYS A 121 -12.79 -2.16 17.86
C LYS A 121 -12.04 -1.48 16.72
N LEU A 122 -12.31 -1.90 15.50
CA LEU A 122 -11.65 -1.38 14.30
C LEU A 122 -12.42 -0.21 13.68
N ASP A 123 -13.25 0.46 14.46
CA ASP A 123 -14.07 1.59 14.01
C ASP A 123 -13.15 2.76 13.64
N LEU A 124 -13.42 3.37 12.49
CA LEU A 124 -12.64 4.48 11.95
C LEU A 124 -13.41 5.80 12.12
N ASP A 125 -12.67 6.87 12.36
CA ASP A 125 -13.19 8.24 12.36
C ASP A 125 -12.27 9.13 11.53
N THR A 126 -12.85 10.16 10.94
CA THR A 126 -12.13 11.04 10.03
C THR A 126 -11.19 11.96 10.80
N LEU A 127 -9.89 11.89 10.49
CA LEU A 127 -8.94 12.92 10.88
C LEU A 127 -8.48 13.69 9.64
N ILE A 128 -8.85 14.97 9.60
CA ILE A 128 -8.45 15.84 8.51
C ILE A 128 -7.26 16.72 8.92
N VAL A 129 -6.06 16.36 8.47
CA VAL A 129 -4.83 17.13 8.76
C VAL A 129 -4.66 18.23 7.72
N LYS A 130 -4.89 19.49 8.15
CA LYS A 130 -4.83 20.69 7.29
C LYS A 130 -3.43 21.08 6.82
N GLU A 131 -2.39 20.62 7.51
CA GLU A 131 -1.01 21.06 7.24
C GLU A 131 -0.32 20.25 6.15
N THR A 132 -0.90 19.13 5.70
CA THR A 132 -0.18 18.19 4.82
C THR A 132 -0.88 17.83 3.51
N ASN A 133 -2.07 18.33 3.18
CA ASN A 133 -2.80 17.94 1.95
C ASN A 133 -3.17 16.44 1.90
N PHE A 134 -3.67 15.88 3.01
CA PHE A 134 -4.16 14.51 3.11
C PHE A 134 -5.57 14.46 3.71
N VAL A 135 -6.38 13.50 3.27
CA VAL A 135 -7.59 13.05 3.95
C VAL A 135 -7.29 11.65 4.50
N CYS A 136 -7.33 11.52 5.83
CA CYS A 136 -7.00 10.29 6.52
C CYS A 136 -8.13 9.83 7.43
N LEU A 137 -8.24 8.51 7.62
CA LEU A 137 -9.08 7.89 8.64
C LEU A 137 -8.22 7.31 9.74
N ASN A 138 -8.67 7.46 10.98
CA ASN A 138 -7.99 7.00 12.16
C ASN A 138 -8.83 5.98 12.91
N PHE A 139 -8.16 4.95 13.44
CA PHE A 139 -8.79 4.05 14.39
C PHE A 139 -9.19 4.81 15.65
N THR A 140 -10.48 4.72 16.00
CA THR A 140 -11.06 5.33 17.20
C THR A 140 -10.56 4.66 18.47
N ASP A 141 -10.31 3.35 18.43
CA ASP A 141 -9.75 2.59 19.55
C ASP A 141 -8.22 2.74 19.57
N PRO A 142 -7.64 3.41 20.59
CA PRO A 142 -6.19 3.55 20.72
C PRO A 142 -5.46 2.21 20.88
N LYS A 143 -6.16 1.13 21.26
CA LYS A 143 -5.58 -0.22 21.32
C LYS A 143 -5.15 -0.71 19.95
N VAL A 144 -5.85 -0.34 18.87
CA VAL A 144 -5.49 -0.77 17.50
C VAL A 144 -4.10 -0.26 17.14
N LYS A 145 -3.83 1.04 17.39
CA LYS A 145 -2.51 1.64 17.16
C LYS A 145 -1.42 0.94 17.99
N THR A 146 -1.74 0.55 19.22
CA THR A 146 -0.83 -0.21 20.09
C THR A 146 -0.54 -1.60 19.54
N VAL A 147 -1.57 -2.35 19.15
CA VAL A 147 -1.44 -3.71 18.59
C VAL A 147 -0.64 -3.69 17.29
N LEU A 148 -0.92 -2.75 16.38
CA LEU A 148 -0.17 -2.60 15.13
C LEU A 148 1.30 -2.25 15.37
N ARG A 149 1.59 -1.41 16.38
CA ARG A 149 2.98 -1.06 16.75
C ARG A 149 3.72 -2.25 17.32
N GLU A 150 3.16 -2.94 18.30
CA GLU A 150 3.77 -4.14 18.89
C GLU A 150 4.02 -5.22 17.84
N PHE A 151 3.09 -5.37 16.89
CA PHE A 151 3.26 -6.30 15.79
C PHE A 151 4.37 -5.87 14.82
N SER A 152 4.45 -4.59 14.45
CA SER A 152 5.54 -4.07 13.61
C SER A 152 6.91 -4.29 14.26
N GLU A 153 7.04 -4.01 15.57
CA GLU A 153 8.27 -4.23 16.33
C GLU A 153 8.65 -5.71 16.40
N ALA A 154 7.68 -6.59 16.66
CA ALA A 154 7.89 -8.04 16.69
C ALA A 154 8.31 -8.57 15.30
N LEU A 155 7.62 -8.16 14.23
CA LEU A 155 7.96 -8.53 12.86
C LEU A 155 9.37 -8.09 12.49
N ALA A 156 9.73 -6.83 12.77
CA ALA A 156 11.05 -6.30 12.47
C ALA A 156 12.14 -7.10 13.22
N SER A 157 11.93 -7.35 14.51
CA SER A 157 12.88 -8.11 15.34
C SER A 157 13.08 -9.53 14.80
N ASP A 158 12.00 -10.23 14.47
CA ASP A 158 12.07 -11.59 13.98
C ASP A 158 12.61 -11.68 12.54
N LEU A 159 12.29 -10.73 11.65
CA LEU A 159 12.88 -10.68 10.31
C LEU A 159 14.39 -10.52 10.38
N ILE A 160 14.89 -9.59 11.22
CA ILE A 160 16.33 -9.39 11.43
C ILE A 160 16.99 -10.67 11.96
N LYS A 161 16.31 -11.38 12.85
CA LYS A 161 16.83 -12.61 13.47
C LYS A 161 16.87 -13.80 12.50
N ASN A 162 15.85 -13.96 11.66
CA ASN A 162 15.65 -15.17 10.86
C ASN A 162 16.05 -15.02 9.38
N CYS A 163 16.08 -13.79 8.85
CA CYS A 163 16.40 -13.50 7.46
C CYS A 163 17.67 -12.62 7.40
N PRO A 164 18.87 -13.22 7.28
CA PRO A 164 20.11 -12.46 7.19
C PRO A 164 20.06 -11.53 5.97
N ASN A 165 20.54 -10.29 6.14
CA ASN A 165 20.55 -9.23 5.12
C ASN A 165 19.20 -8.57 4.81
N VAL A 166 18.16 -8.78 5.63
CA VAL A 166 16.99 -7.89 5.61
C VAL A 166 17.39 -6.51 6.13
N LEU A 167 17.00 -5.49 5.37
CA LEU A 167 17.14 -4.09 5.75
C LEU A 167 15.76 -3.52 6.06
N ILE A 168 15.48 -3.28 7.34
CA ILE A 168 14.28 -2.52 7.73
C ILE A 168 14.49 -1.07 7.30
N LEU A 169 13.54 -0.52 6.55
CA LEU A 169 13.62 0.82 6.01
C LEU A 169 12.76 1.77 6.86
N PRO A 170 13.37 2.53 7.79
CA PRO A 170 12.68 3.67 8.38
C PRO A 170 12.56 4.76 7.30
N GLU A 171 11.35 5.13 6.90
CA GLU A 171 11.18 6.29 6.04
C GLU A 171 11.50 7.57 6.85
N PRO A 172 12.30 8.51 6.33
CA PRO A 172 12.74 9.71 7.06
C PRO A 172 11.61 10.60 7.61
N HIS A 173 10.38 10.41 7.11
CA HIS A 173 9.19 11.19 7.45
C HIS A 173 8.01 10.33 7.92
N ARG A 174 8.17 9.01 8.07
CA ARG A 174 7.13 8.11 8.61
C ARG A 174 7.66 7.30 9.77
N VAL A 175 6.97 7.41 10.91
CA VAL A 175 7.14 6.46 12.01
C VAL A 175 6.23 5.28 11.72
N TYR A 176 6.80 4.08 11.56
CA TYR A 176 6.02 2.86 11.41
C TYR A 176 5.51 2.37 12.77
N PRO A 177 4.27 1.82 12.82
CA PRO A 177 3.30 1.77 11.73
C PRO A 177 2.70 3.16 11.43
N CYS A 178 2.42 3.42 10.15
CA CYS A 178 1.64 4.59 9.75
C CYS A 178 0.20 4.34 10.19
N ALA A 179 -0.15 4.75 11.42
CA ALA A 179 -1.39 4.36 12.08
C ALA A 179 -2.66 5.02 11.52
N ASP A 180 -2.52 5.79 10.44
CA ASP A 180 -3.56 6.59 9.83
C ASP A 180 -3.76 6.06 8.39
N LEU A 181 -4.99 5.69 8.04
CA LEU A 181 -5.34 5.24 6.70
C LEU A 181 -5.44 6.47 5.79
N THR A 182 -4.45 6.66 4.92
CA THR A 182 -4.52 7.72 3.91
C THR A 182 -5.49 7.31 2.80
N VAL A 183 -6.56 8.10 2.60
CA VAL A 183 -7.58 7.82 1.59
C VAL A 183 -7.35 8.66 0.34
N VAL A 184 -6.97 9.92 0.52
CA VAL A 184 -6.60 10.85 -0.56
C VAL A 184 -5.42 11.69 -0.09
N HIS A 185 -4.47 11.97 -0.99
CA HIS A 185 -3.32 12.80 -0.67
C HIS A 185 -2.85 13.67 -1.84
N ALA A 186 -1.94 14.59 -1.54
CA ALA A 186 -1.26 15.45 -2.53
C ALA A 186 -2.21 16.34 -3.36
N PHE A 187 -3.32 16.79 -2.77
CA PHE A 187 -4.22 17.80 -3.35
C PHE A 187 -3.80 19.22 -2.96
N VAL A 188 -4.33 20.26 -3.62
CA VAL A 188 -4.11 21.67 -3.21
C VAL A 188 -5.24 22.14 -2.29
N SER A 189 -4.96 23.11 -1.42
CA SER A 189 -5.90 23.59 -0.38
C SER A 189 -7.28 23.99 -0.93
N GLU A 190 -7.38 24.47 -2.16
CA GLU A 190 -8.64 24.86 -2.81
C GLU A 190 -9.56 23.66 -3.09
N GLN A 191 -9.00 22.46 -3.28
CA GLN A 191 -9.75 21.22 -3.54
C GLN A 191 -10.34 20.63 -2.25
N PHE A 192 -9.86 21.08 -1.10
CA PHE A 192 -10.19 20.51 0.21
C PHE A 192 -11.68 20.49 0.52
N VAL A 193 -12.37 21.60 0.27
CA VAL A 193 -13.80 21.73 0.58
C VAL A 193 -14.63 20.75 -0.25
N ALA A 194 -14.28 20.59 -1.54
CA ALA A 194 -14.95 19.64 -2.43
C ALA A 194 -14.70 18.19 -1.98
N LEU A 195 -13.48 17.86 -1.56
CA LEU A 195 -13.15 16.53 -1.01
C LEU A 195 -13.92 16.24 0.29
N CYS A 196 -14.05 17.21 1.20
CA CYS A 196 -14.83 17.05 2.42
C CYS A 196 -16.33 16.82 2.11
N GLN A 197 -16.89 17.55 1.13
CA GLN A 197 -18.29 17.37 0.71
C GLN A 197 -18.54 16.00 0.08
N LEU A 198 -17.61 15.54 -0.76
CA LEU A 198 -17.65 14.21 -1.34
C LEU A 198 -17.58 13.13 -0.24
N TYR A 199 -16.71 13.33 0.74
CA TYR A 199 -16.58 12.44 1.90
C TYR A 199 -17.86 12.35 2.72
N ASP A 200 -18.43 13.52 3.07
CA ASP A 200 -19.69 13.61 3.81
C ASP A 200 -20.84 12.92 3.06
N THR A 201 -20.79 12.90 1.72
CA THR A 201 -21.83 12.30 0.86
C THR A 201 -21.68 10.78 0.76
N LEU A 202 -20.47 10.28 0.55
CA LEU A 202 -20.23 8.87 0.23
C LEU A 202 -19.87 8.03 1.46
N VAL A 203 -19.12 8.57 2.42
CA VAL A 203 -18.46 7.77 3.46
C VAL A 203 -19.07 7.95 4.84
N LYS A 204 -19.41 9.19 5.23
CA LYS A 204 -19.79 9.55 6.61
C LYS A 204 -20.95 8.77 7.20
N TYR A 205 -21.92 8.38 6.39
CA TYR A 205 -23.07 7.59 6.87
C TYR A 205 -22.70 6.13 7.16
N SER A 206 -21.56 5.66 6.64
CA SER A 206 -21.06 4.29 6.79
C SER A 206 -20.08 4.13 7.97
N GLU A 207 -19.50 5.23 8.49
CA GLU A 207 -18.50 5.22 9.58
C GLU A 207 -19.02 4.67 10.92
N GLY A 208 -20.33 4.73 11.17
CA GLY A 208 -20.91 4.47 12.50
C GLY A 208 -21.54 3.09 12.72
N ASN A 209 -21.63 2.23 11.70
CA ASN A 209 -22.44 1.00 11.77
C ASN A 209 -21.76 -0.25 11.21
N GLN A 210 -20.49 -0.18 10.79
CA GLN A 210 -19.82 -1.29 10.14
C GLN A 210 -18.52 -1.65 10.84
N ARG A 211 -18.36 -2.93 11.19
CA ARG A 211 -17.06 -3.50 11.52
C ARG A 211 -16.35 -3.71 10.18
N PRO A 212 -15.31 -2.93 9.83
CA PRO A 212 -14.64 -3.13 8.55
C PRO A 212 -14.06 -4.54 8.48
N ASP A 213 -14.28 -5.20 7.36
CA ASP A 213 -13.51 -6.39 7.04
C ASP A 213 -12.07 -5.95 6.82
N TRP A 214 -11.12 -6.79 7.24
CA TRP A 214 -9.73 -6.40 7.18
C TRP A 214 -8.84 -7.61 6.92
N SER A 215 -7.68 -7.34 6.35
CA SER A 215 -6.66 -8.37 6.12
C SER A 215 -5.28 -7.76 6.23
N VAL A 216 -4.32 -8.57 6.66
CA VAL A 216 -2.91 -8.17 6.68
C VAL A 216 -2.24 -8.88 5.53
N ARG A 217 -1.60 -8.11 4.65
CA ARG A 217 -1.03 -8.61 3.39
C ARG A 217 0.45 -8.29 3.32
N LEU A 218 1.21 -9.22 2.74
CA LEU A 218 2.59 -8.98 2.34
C LEU A 218 2.56 -8.60 0.85
N TYR A 219 3.03 -7.40 0.55
CA TYR A 219 3.07 -6.84 -0.79
C TYR A 219 4.52 -6.61 -1.22
N SER A 220 4.81 -6.84 -2.50
CA SER A 220 6.07 -6.43 -3.13
C SER A 220 5.77 -5.62 -4.38
N ARG A 221 6.57 -4.59 -4.61
CA ARG A 221 6.54 -3.83 -5.88
C ARG A 221 7.17 -4.61 -7.04
N ASP A 222 7.87 -5.72 -6.76
CA ASP A 222 8.41 -6.57 -7.80
C ASP A 222 7.28 -7.33 -8.52
N PRO A 223 7.02 -7.05 -9.81
CA PRO A 223 5.95 -7.70 -10.56
C PRO A 223 6.16 -9.21 -10.73
N ARG A 224 7.39 -9.73 -10.55
CA ARG A 224 7.68 -11.17 -10.59
C ARG A 224 7.18 -11.91 -9.36
N LEU A 225 7.03 -11.19 -8.24
CA LEU A 225 6.56 -11.73 -6.96
C LEU A 225 5.06 -11.51 -6.74
N GLN A 226 4.35 -10.84 -7.68
CA GLN A 226 2.91 -10.71 -7.61
C GLN A 226 2.28 -12.11 -7.63
N SER A 227 1.92 -12.60 -6.45
CA SER A 227 0.93 -13.67 -6.33
C SER A 227 -0.33 -13.16 -7.04
N PRO A 228 -1.00 -13.96 -7.88
CA PRO A 228 -2.35 -13.61 -8.29
C PRO A 228 -3.14 -13.43 -6.99
N ASP A 229 -3.65 -12.22 -6.76
CA ASP A 229 -4.53 -11.96 -5.63
C ASP A 229 -5.73 -12.88 -5.84
N PRO A 230 -6.00 -13.88 -4.97
CA PRO A 230 -7.10 -14.82 -5.19
C PRO A 230 -8.47 -14.14 -5.19
N GLN A 231 -8.55 -12.85 -4.83
CA GLN A 231 -9.75 -12.04 -4.86
C GLN A 231 -9.82 -11.04 -6.03
N VAL A 232 -8.85 -11.06 -6.95
CA VAL A 232 -8.92 -10.31 -8.21
C VAL A 232 -8.90 -11.32 -9.36
N CYS A 233 -10.07 -11.89 -9.65
CA CYS A 233 -10.41 -12.56 -10.91
C CYS A 233 -11.42 -11.71 -11.66
#